data_AF-A0A7V8FM18-F1
#
_entry.id   AF-A0A7V8FM18-F1
#
_cell.length_a   1.000
_cell.length_b   1.000
_cell.length_c   1.000
_cell.angle_alpha   90.00
_cell.angle_beta   90.00
_cell.angle_gamma   90.00
#
_symmetry.space_group_name_H-M   'P 1'
#
loop_
_entity.id
_entity.type
_entity.pdbx_description
1 polymer ?
#
loop_
_entity_poly.entity_id
_entity_poly.type
_entity_poly.pdbx_seq_one_letter_code
_entity_poly.pdbx_strand_id
1 'polypeptide(L)' 'MKKDQAIEMLGGSIPAAAAAIGVSYQAINQWPDELPRRIEDRVYAALYRMQNTQANPATPAEQGV' A
#
# COMPACT_ATOMS: atom_id res chain seq x y z
N MET A 1 12.37 5.18 5.57
CA MET A 1 12.24 5.70 4.18
C MET A 1 11.54 7.04 4.18
N LYS A 2 11.62 7.86 3.11
CA LYS A 2 10.92 9.15 3.05
C LYS A 2 9.48 9.01 2.52
N LYS A 3 8.59 9.90 2.97
CA LYS A 3 7.18 9.96 2.54
C LYS A 3 7.05 10.12 1.03
N ASP A 4 7.83 11.03 0.47
CA ASP A 4 7.81 11.34 -0.96
C ASP A 4 8.15 10.11 -1.81
N GLN A 5 9.25 9.44 -1.47
CA GLN A 5 9.69 8.17 -2.08
C GLN A 5 8.61 7.09 -2.01
N ALA A 6 7.93 6.95 -0.87
CA ALA A 6 6.85 5.97 -0.70
C ALA A 6 5.67 6.28 -1.62
N ILE A 7 5.30 7.55 -1.75
CA ILE A 7 4.22 8.00 -2.63
C ILE A 7 4.60 7.79 -4.10
N GLU A 8 5.85 8.09 -4.47
CA GLU A 8 6.38 7.82 -5.81
C GLU A 8 6.28 6.34 -6.18
N MET A 9 6.74 5.45 -5.30
CA MET A 9 6.68 4.00 -5.51
C MET A 9 5.25 3.46 -5.65
N LEU A 10 4.28 4.04 -4.93
CA LEU A 10 2.88 3.58 -4.93
C LEU A 10 2.03 4.21 -6.04
N GLY A 11 2.63 4.98 -6.95
CA GLY A 11 1.94 5.57 -8.11
C GLY A 11 2.09 7.07 -8.28
N GLY A 12 3.07 7.71 -7.63
CA GLY A 12 3.42 9.12 -7.86
C GLY A 12 2.47 10.14 -7.25
N SER A 13 1.47 9.73 -6.48
CA SER A 13 0.43 10.64 -5.96
C SER A 13 -0.22 10.11 -4.68
N ILE A 14 -0.56 11.01 -3.75
CA ILE A 14 -1.27 10.70 -2.50
C ILE A 14 -2.53 9.84 -2.71
N PRO A 15 -3.46 10.18 -3.63
CA PRO A 15 -4.65 9.34 -3.86
C PRO A 15 -4.30 7.95 -4.43
N ALA A 16 -3.27 7.83 -5.27
CA ALA A 16 -2.81 6.55 -5.78
C ALA A 16 -2.20 5.69 -4.66
N ALA A 17 -1.37 6.29 -3.80
CA ALA A 17 -0.79 5.63 -2.63
C ALA A 17 -1.86 5.18 -1.62
N ALA A 18 -2.86 6.03 -1.38
CA ALA A 18 -4.01 5.69 -0.53
C ALA A 18 -4.78 4.48 -1.09
N ALA A 19 -5.06 4.47 -2.39
CA ALA A 19 -5.74 3.36 -3.06
C ALA A 19 -4.91 2.06 -3.04
N ALA A 20 -3.60 2.16 -3.29
CA ALA A 20 -2.67 1.02 -3.27
C ALA A 20 -2.60 0.33 -1.90
N ILE A 21 -2.57 1.12 -0.83
CA ILE A 21 -2.51 0.60 0.55
C ILE A 21 -3.90 0.19 1.04
N GLY A 22 -4.97 0.78 0.50
CA GLY A 22 -6.34 0.60 0.99
C GLY A 22 -6.63 1.43 2.25
N VAL A 23 -6.06 2.63 2.33
CA VAL A 23 -6.30 3.58 3.43
C VAL A 23 -6.86 4.89 2.88
N SER A 24 -7.42 5.73 3.76
CA SER A 24 -7.88 7.06 3.38
C SER A 24 -6.70 7.99 3.09
N TYR A 25 -6.90 8.96 2.20
CA TYR A 25 -5.93 10.03 1.87
C TYR A 25 -5.42 10.76 3.12
N GLN A 26 -6.30 10.93 4.11
CA GLN A 26 -5.99 11.58 5.39
C GLN A 26 -4.97 10.78 6.22
N ALA A 27 -4.91 9.45 6.05
CA ALA A 27 -3.91 8.62 6.69
C ALA A 27 -2.53 8.84 6.05
N ILE A 28 -2.45 8.98 4.72
CA ILE A 28 -1.22 9.32 4.00
C ILE A 28 -0.74 10.72 4.37
N ASN A 29 -1.65 11.68 4.51
CA ASN A 29 -1.30 13.05 4.89
C ASN A 29 -0.75 13.16 6.33
N GLN A 30 -1.14 12.24 7.21
CA GLN A 30 -0.61 12.11 8.56
C GLN A 30 0.75 11.42 8.62
N TRP A 31 1.30 10.95 7.50
CA TRP A 31 2.61 10.32 7.52
C TRP A 31 3.70 11.34 7.87
N PRO A 32 4.58 11.00 8.81
CA PRO A 32 5.78 11.79 9.04
C PRO A 32 6.68 11.77 7.80
N ASP A 33 7.52 12.80 7.65
CA ASP A 33 8.43 12.91 6.51
C ASP A 33 9.41 11.74 6.43
N GLU A 34 9.92 11.31 7.58
CA GLU A 34 10.62 10.06 7.76
C GLU A 34 9.65 8.99 8.27
N LEU A 35 9.38 7.99 7.44
CA LEU A 35 8.44 6.94 7.79
C LEU A 35 9.08 5.99 8.81
N PRO A 36 8.42 5.78 9.97
CA PRO A 36 8.83 4.75 10.89
C PRO A 36 8.55 3.38 10.28
N ARG A 37 9.34 2.39 10.70
CA ARG A 37 9.34 1.00 10.23
C ARG A 37 7.95 0.36 10.09
N ARG A 38 6.98 0.79 10.92
CA ARG A 38 5.56 0.38 10.84
C ARG A 38 4.83 0.85 9.58
N ILE A 39 5.05 2.09 9.14
CA ILE A 39 4.45 2.59 7.89
C ILE A 39 5.21 1.97 6.71
N GLU A 40 6.53 1.80 6.84
CA GLU A 40 7.35 1.12 5.83
C GLU A 40 6.82 -0.27 5.49
N ASP A 41 6.58 -1.08 6.52
CA ASP A 41 5.99 -2.41 6.36
C ASP A 41 4.67 -2.38 5.59
N ARG A 42 3.77 -1.43 5.87
CA ARG A 42 2.49 -1.29 5.15
C ARG A 42 2.67 -0.90 3.68
N VAL A 43 3.63 -0.03 3.38
CA VAL A 43 3.96 0.35 2.01
C VAL A 43 4.50 -0.85 1.24
N TYR A 44 5.44 -1.60 1.82
CA TYR A 44 5.96 -2.83 1.21
C TYR A 44 4.86 -3.87 1.01
N ALA A 45 3.98 -4.06 2.00
CA ALA A 45 2.85 -4.96 1.88
C ALA A 45 1.88 -4.53 0.75
N ALA A 46 1.65 -3.23 0.58
CA ALA A 46 0.83 -2.69 -0.49
C ALA A 46 1.48 -2.86 -1.86
N LEU A 47 2.78 -2.55 -1.99
CA LEU A 47 3.55 -2.79 -3.21
C LEU A 47 3.53 -4.26 -3.60
N TYR A 48 3.71 -5.15 -2.63
CA TYR A 48 3.64 -6.60 -2.83
C TYR A 48 2.25 -7.02 -3.32
N ARG A 49 1.17 -6.45 -2.75
CA ARG A 49 -0.20 -6.71 -3.21
C ARG A 49 -0.45 -6.16 -4.61
N MET A 50 0.04 -4.97 -4.97
CA MET A 50 -0.08 -4.44 -6.33
C MET A 50 0.62 -5.35 -7.34
N GLN A 51 1.81 -5.84 -6.99
CA GLN A 51 2.60 -6.71 -7.85
C GLN A 51 2.02 -8.13 -7.94
N ASN A 52 1.52 -8.69 -6.84
CA ASN A 52 0.81 -9.99 -6.81
C ASN A 52 -0.61 -9.91 -7.37
N THR A 53 -1.27 -8.75 -7.39
CA THR A 53 -2.57 -8.57 -8.07
C THR A 53 -2.43 -8.76 -9.57
N GLN A 54 -1.24 -8.46 -10.13
CA GLN A 54 -0.92 -8.77 -11.51
C GLN A 54 -0.60 -10.27 -11.73
N ALA A 55 -0.36 -11.03 -10.66
CA ALA A 55 -0.06 -12.45 -10.70
C ALA A 55 -1.12 -13.27 -9.93
N ASN A 56 -2.25 -13.52 -10.62
CA ASN A 56 -3.19 -14.65 -10.46
C ASN A 56 -4.61 -14.31 -9.93
N PRO A 57 -5.68 -14.59 -10.71
CA PRO A 57 -7.04 -14.70 -10.18
C PRO A 57 -7.21 -16.08 -9.52
N ALA A 58 -6.75 -16.24 -8.28
CA ALA A 58 -7.13 -17.40 -7.48
C ALA A 58 -7.98 -16.96 -6.28
N THR A 59 -9.28 -16.98 -6.53
CA THR A 59 -10.33 -17.23 -5.56
C THR A 59 -9.88 -18.29 -4.54
N PRO A 60 -9.90 -18.00 -3.23
CA PRO A 60 -10.24 -19.01 -2.25
C PRO A 60 -11.77 -19.03 -2.17
N ALA A 61 -12.39 -19.84 -3.04
CA ALA A 61 -13.56 -20.57 -2.60
C ALA A 61 -13.16 -21.41 -1.38
N GLU A 62 -14.13 -21.78 -0.54
CA GLU A 62 -14.03 -22.77 0.54
C GLU A 62 -13.76 -22.25 1.96
N GLN A 63 -14.78 -21.61 2.54
CA GLN A 63 -15.07 -21.77 3.96
C GLN A 63 -16.54 -22.21 4.08
N GLY A 64 -16.81 -23.44 3.64
CA GLY A 64 -18.03 -24.17 3.95
C GLY A 64 -17.66 -25.38 4.80
N VAL A 65 -18.12 -25.38 6.06
CA VAL A 65 -18.38 -26.56 6.89
C VAL A 65 -19.63 -26.31 7.71
#